data_AF-A0A8R2BAK0-F1
#
_entry.id   AF-A0A8R2BAK0-F1
#
_cell.length_a   1.000
_cell.length_b   1.000
_cell.length_c   1.000
_cell.angle_alpha   90.00
_cell.angle_beta   90.00
_cell.angle_gamma   90.00
#
_symmetry.space_group_name_H-M   'P 1'
#
loop_
_entity.id
_entity.type
_entity.pdbx_description
1 polymer ?
#
loop_
_entity_poly.entity_id
_entity_poly.type
_entity_poly.pdbx_seq_one_letter_code
_entity_poly.pdbx_strand_id
1 'polypeptide(L)'
;EYLRQVQENNNPCIIKSFVQSSLLKVKLNNQNKIILPYFLYYDDFEVNNPLGSHAGIQKLGAVYISLACLPPELASSLNYIYLVALFKTEDKNCFGNRAIFKDLIAELNFLESTGIEVVVDNKTYNIFFKLGLILGDNLGLHSILGFVESFVANYHCRFCKTHKKECHQQSIQNDNSLRDTVNYTADVMCNDVSVTGIKEPCIWNDVGSFNVTTNYSVDIMHDMAEGVCKYDIGLILKEMIYNLKYFSLDTLNNRIESFNYEPVDIRSRPTLITDT
;
A
#
# COMPACT_ATOMS: atom_id res chain seq x y z
N GLU A 1 15.90 -1.74 21.40
CA GLU A 1 16.43 -3.10 21.19
C GLU A 1 16.04 -3.67 19.83
N TYR A 2 14.74 -3.86 19.54
CA TYR A 2 14.25 -4.35 18.25
C TYR A 2 14.86 -3.66 17.01
N LEU A 3 14.84 -2.33 16.94
CA LEU A 3 15.38 -1.61 15.78
C LEU A 3 16.87 -1.87 15.54
N ARG A 4 17.63 -2.03 16.62
CA ARG A 4 19.06 -2.36 16.55
C ARG A 4 19.25 -3.78 16.00
N GLN A 5 18.45 -4.73 16.49
CA GLN A 5 18.44 -6.11 15.98
C GLN A 5 18.11 -6.18 14.48
N VAL A 6 17.10 -5.43 14.02
CA VAL A 6 16.74 -5.37 12.59
C VAL A 6 17.85 -4.74 11.76
N GLN A 7 18.54 -3.71 12.25
CA GLN A 7 19.65 -3.07 11.54
C GLN A 7 20.91 -3.95 11.49
N GLU A 8 21.18 -4.74 12.54
CA GLU A 8 22.32 -5.65 12.63
C GLU A 8 22.09 -6.95 11.83
N ASN A 9 20.83 -7.30 11.55
CA ASN A 9 20.47 -8.47 10.76
C ASN A 9 20.73 -8.24 9.25
N ASN A 10 21.99 -8.47 8.85
CA ASN A 10 22.48 -8.40 7.47
C ASN A 10 22.33 -9.72 6.71
N ASN A 11 21.49 -10.65 7.17
CA ASN A 11 21.24 -11.87 6.40
C ASN A 11 20.81 -11.50 4.97
N PRO A 12 21.30 -12.21 3.94
CA PRO A 12 20.92 -12.01 2.54
C PRO A 12 19.48 -12.50 2.27
N CYS A 13 18.54 -12.19 3.16
CA CYS A 13 17.15 -12.51 3.01
C CYS A 13 16.56 -11.67 1.88
N ILE A 14 15.68 -12.30 1.09
CA ILE A 14 14.98 -11.67 -0.03
C ILE A 14 14.01 -10.59 0.48
N ILE A 15 13.52 -10.71 1.72
CA ILE A 15 12.58 -9.78 2.36
C ILE A 15 13.31 -9.00 3.46
N LYS A 16 13.13 -7.68 3.44
CA LYS A 16 13.74 -6.74 4.39
C LYS A 16 12.67 -5.85 5.01
N SER A 17 12.91 -5.39 6.24
CA SER A 17 12.04 -4.42 6.88
C SER A 17 12.19 -3.05 6.20
N PHE A 18 11.10 -2.27 6.17
CA PHE A 18 11.14 -0.88 5.72
C PHE A 18 12.21 -0.06 6.45
N VAL A 19 12.50 -0.39 7.71
CA VAL A 19 13.53 0.33 8.48
C VAL A 19 14.95 0.17 7.92
N GLN A 20 15.18 -0.85 7.10
CA GLN A 20 16.46 -1.12 6.42
C GLN A 20 16.53 -0.44 5.04
N SER A 21 15.43 0.13 4.54
CA SER A 21 15.34 0.71 3.21
C SER A 21 16.26 1.92 3.03
N SER A 22 16.79 2.09 1.80
CA SER A 22 17.53 3.31 1.42
C SER A 22 16.67 4.56 1.58
N LEU A 23 15.37 4.46 1.25
CA LEU A 23 14.40 5.53 1.38
C LEU A 23 14.31 6.05 2.83
N LEU A 24 14.20 5.16 3.82
CA LEU A 24 14.17 5.61 5.22
C LEU A 24 15.51 6.15 5.68
N LYS A 25 16.64 5.55 5.28
CA LYS A 25 17.98 6.04 5.64
C LYS A 25 18.19 7.50 5.23
N VAL A 26 17.74 7.87 4.03
CA VAL A 26 17.77 9.28 3.56
C VAL A 26 16.92 10.17 4.45
N LYS A 27 15.73 9.71 4.85
CA LYS A 27 14.81 10.48 5.71
C LYS A 27 15.32 10.66 7.15
N LEU A 28 16.08 9.71 7.67
CA LEU A 28 16.57 9.68 9.06
C LEU A 28 17.96 10.28 9.27
N ASN A 29 18.56 10.94 8.27
CA ASN A 29 19.95 11.44 8.33
C ASN A 29 20.21 12.63 9.30
N ASN A 30 19.36 12.82 10.33
CA ASN A 30 19.47 13.89 11.31
C ASN A 30 19.99 13.34 12.64
N GLN A 31 21.30 13.48 12.90
CA GLN A 31 22.01 12.84 14.01
C GLN A 31 21.51 13.21 15.43
N ASN A 32 20.70 14.27 15.58
CA ASN A 32 20.29 14.80 16.89
C ASN A 32 18.78 14.78 17.17
N LYS A 33 17.96 14.14 16.31
CA LYS A 33 16.49 14.08 16.49
C LYS A 33 16.01 12.64 16.67
N ILE A 34 15.09 12.42 17.60
CA ILE A 34 14.33 11.18 17.68
C ILE A 34 13.24 11.27 16.62
N ILE A 35 13.35 10.45 15.57
CA ILE A 35 12.40 10.44 14.45
C ILE A 35 11.74 9.08 14.37
N LEU A 36 10.40 9.06 14.43
CA LEU A 36 9.59 7.87 14.24
C LEU A 36 8.97 7.87 12.84
N PRO A 37 9.33 6.92 11.97
CA PRO A 37 8.65 6.75 10.70
C PRO A 37 7.27 6.13 10.90
N TYR A 38 6.31 6.56 10.10
CA TYR A 38 4.97 5.98 10.09
C TYR A 38 4.49 5.67 8.68
N PHE A 39 3.55 4.74 8.57
CA PHE A 39 2.78 4.52 7.36
C PHE A 39 1.43 5.19 7.50
N LEU A 40 0.94 5.74 6.39
CA LEU A 40 -0.44 6.19 6.25
C LEU A 40 -1.15 5.16 5.38
N TYR A 41 -2.25 4.58 5.86
CA TYR A 41 -3.04 3.63 5.11
C TYR A 41 -4.39 4.25 4.74
N TYR A 42 -4.83 4.04 3.51
CA TYR A 42 -6.14 4.50 3.04
C TYR A 42 -6.95 3.33 2.49
N ASP A 43 -8.22 3.29 2.86
CA ASP A 43 -9.22 2.37 2.30
C ASP A 43 -10.61 3.02 2.28
N ASP A 44 -11.40 2.65 1.28
CA ASP A 44 -12.81 3.01 1.16
C ASP A 44 -13.67 1.79 1.50
N PHE A 45 -14.40 1.87 2.61
CA PHE A 45 -15.27 0.77 3.06
C PHE A 45 -16.73 1.19 3.09
N GLU A 46 -17.63 0.21 2.95
CA GLU A 46 -19.06 0.42 3.03
C GLU A 46 -19.61 -0.15 4.34
N VAL A 47 -20.29 0.71 5.11
CA VAL A 47 -20.88 0.32 6.40
C VAL A 47 -22.21 -0.42 6.22
N ASN A 48 -22.92 -0.14 5.12
CA ASN A 48 -24.19 -0.77 4.81
C ASN A 48 -24.00 -2.10 4.07
N ASN A 49 -25.10 -2.83 3.87
CA ASN A 49 -25.08 -4.05 3.08
C ASN A 49 -24.55 -3.76 1.66
N PRO A 50 -23.35 -4.23 1.28
CA PRO A 50 -22.72 -3.92 -0.01
C PRO A 50 -23.45 -4.57 -1.20
N LEU A 51 -24.49 -5.38 -0.94
CA LEU A 51 -25.33 -6.04 -1.95
C LEU A 51 -26.76 -5.47 -2.00
N GLY A 52 -27.08 -4.45 -1.19
CA GLY A 52 -28.41 -3.84 -1.13
C GLY A 52 -28.66 -2.81 -2.23
N SER A 53 -29.92 -2.37 -2.39
CA SER A 53 -30.31 -1.29 -3.33
C SER A 53 -29.68 0.08 -3.04
N HIS A 54 -29.00 0.21 -1.90
CA HIS A 54 -28.25 1.40 -1.48
C HIS A 54 -26.73 1.17 -1.45
N ALA A 55 -26.24 0.07 -2.03
CA ALA A 55 -24.81 -0.22 -2.15
C ALA A 55 -24.10 0.90 -2.93
N GLY A 56 -22.95 1.34 -2.42
CA GLY A 56 -22.14 2.44 -2.93
C GLY A 56 -22.53 3.83 -2.45
N ILE A 57 -23.67 4.01 -1.77
CA ILE A 57 -24.18 5.35 -1.40
C ILE A 57 -23.53 5.88 -0.10
N GLN A 58 -23.18 4.99 0.84
CA GLN A 58 -22.63 5.38 2.14
C GLN A 58 -21.21 4.85 2.35
N LYS A 59 -20.38 4.95 1.30
CA LYS A 59 -18.95 4.66 1.42
C LYS A 59 -18.26 5.71 2.27
N LEU A 60 -17.36 5.24 3.13
CA LEU A 60 -16.50 6.05 3.97
C LEU A 60 -15.06 5.83 3.55
N GLY A 61 -14.34 6.93 3.35
CA GLY A 61 -12.89 6.92 3.27
C GLY A 61 -12.31 7.00 4.67
N ALA A 62 -11.47 6.04 5.02
CA ALA A 62 -10.72 6.06 6.28
C ALA A 62 -9.23 6.15 6.04
N VAL A 63 -8.58 6.96 6.87
CA VAL A 63 -7.13 7.12 6.90
C VAL A 63 -6.61 6.67 8.25
N TYR A 64 -5.66 5.75 8.23
CA TYR A 64 -5.02 5.20 9.42
C TYR A 64 -3.53 5.52 9.43
N ILE A 65 -2.95 5.62 10.63
CA ILE A 65 -1.52 5.75 10.85
C ILE A 65 -1.04 4.58 11.71
N SER A 66 0.08 3.98 11.32
CA SER A 66 0.81 3.01 12.14
C SER A 66 2.31 3.29 12.10
N LEU A 67 3.00 3.01 13.20
CA LEU A 67 4.44 3.23 13.27
C LEU A 67 5.19 2.14 12.48
N ALA A 68 6.00 2.57 11.51
CA ALA A 68 6.71 1.68 10.59
C ALA A 68 7.93 0.98 11.23
N CYS A 69 8.23 1.31 12.49
CA CYS A 69 9.38 0.83 13.25
C CYS A 69 9.00 -0.11 14.41
N LEU A 70 7.74 -0.52 14.50
CA LEU A 70 7.29 -1.46 15.52
C LEU A 70 7.61 -2.91 15.15
N PRO A 71 7.85 -3.79 16.15
CA PRO A 71 7.87 -5.23 15.95
C PRO A 71 6.57 -5.74 15.30
N PRO A 72 6.61 -6.80 14.47
CA PRO A 72 5.42 -7.33 13.79
C PRO A 72 4.25 -7.66 14.73
N GLU A 73 4.55 -8.14 15.94
CA GLU A 73 3.57 -8.52 16.96
C GLU A 73 2.81 -7.29 17.49
N LEU A 74 3.46 -6.13 17.52
CA LEU A 74 2.84 -4.86 17.91
C LEU A 74 2.18 -4.20 16.70
N ALA A 75 2.82 -4.22 15.53
CA ALA A 75 2.31 -3.61 14.31
C ALA A 75 1.00 -4.26 13.83
N SER A 76 0.77 -5.54 14.14
CA SER A 76 -0.48 -6.26 13.83
C SER A 76 -1.61 -6.02 14.85
N SER A 77 -1.33 -5.34 15.97
CA SER A 77 -2.33 -5.08 16.99
C SER A 77 -3.10 -3.78 16.70
N LEU A 78 -4.43 -3.84 16.82
CA LEU A 78 -5.33 -2.69 16.64
C LEU A 78 -4.99 -1.52 17.57
N ASN A 79 -4.34 -1.77 18.70
CA ASN A 79 -3.93 -0.72 19.65
C ASN A 79 -2.87 0.23 19.07
N TYR A 80 -2.18 -0.17 17.99
CA TYR A 80 -1.12 0.62 17.35
C TYR A 80 -1.50 1.06 15.92
N ILE A 81 -2.80 0.99 15.59
CA ILE A 81 -3.38 1.47 14.34
C ILE A 81 -4.33 2.62 14.69
N TYR A 82 -3.93 3.84 14.36
CA TYR A 82 -4.64 5.05 14.74
C TYR A 82 -5.49 5.55 13.58
N LEU A 83 -6.81 5.65 13.75
CA LEU A 83 -7.67 6.34 12.81
C LEU A 83 -7.43 7.85 12.92
N VAL A 84 -7.02 8.49 11.83
CA VAL A 84 -6.67 9.93 11.81
C VAL A 84 -7.60 10.78 10.95
N ALA A 85 -8.31 10.18 10.00
CA ALA A 85 -9.38 10.85 9.27
C ALA A 85 -10.47 9.84 8.89
N LEU A 86 -11.72 10.31 8.95
CA LEU A 86 -12.89 9.58 8.48
C LEU A 86 -13.83 10.58 7.81
N PHE A 87 -14.19 10.32 6.55
CA PHE A 87 -15.04 11.20 5.75
C PHE A 87 -15.90 10.40 4.79
N LYS A 88 -16.97 11.01 4.27
CA LYS A 88 -17.76 10.37 3.23
C LYS A 88 -16.99 10.39 1.92
N THR A 89 -16.93 9.26 1.23
CA THR A 89 -16.29 9.19 -0.10
C THR A 89 -16.97 10.15 -1.09
N GLU A 90 -18.27 10.40 -0.92
CA GLU A 90 -19.02 11.41 -1.68
C GLU A 90 -18.46 12.83 -1.50
N ASP A 91 -18.09 13.23 -0.28
CA ASP A 91 -17.50 14.54 -0.02
C ASP A 91 -16.15 14.66 -0.73
N LYS A 92 -15.33 13.60 -0.72
CA LYS A 92 -14.08 13.56 -1.50
C LYS A 92 -14.34 13.73 -3.00
N ASN A 93 -15.37 13.09 -3.53
CA ASN A 93 -15.71 13.19 -4.95
C ASN A 93 -16.26 14.58 -5.32
N CYS A 94 -16.95 15.24 -4.39
CA CYS A 94 -17.53 16.58 -4.59
C CYS A 94 -16.48 17.70 -4.46
N PHE A 95 -15.64 17.63 -3.42
CA PHE A 95 -14.71 18.71 -3.04
C PHE A 95 -13.25 18.45 -3.44
N GLY A 96 -12.91 17.21 -3.80
CA GLY A 96 -11.57 16.79 -4.22
C GLY A 96 -10.60 16.52 -3.07
N ASN A 97 -9.49 15.86 -3.40
CA ASN A 97 -8.47 15.45 -2.42
C ASN A 97 -7.88 16.65 -1.64
N ARG A 98 -7.69 17.79 -2.32
CA ARG A 98 -7.15 18.99 -1.69
C ARG A 98 -8.03 19.49 -0.55
N ALA A 99 -9.36 19.48 -0.70
CA ALA A 99 -10.25 19.94 0.36
C ALA A 99 -10.27 18.96 1.55
N ILE A 100 -10.28 17.66 1.27
CA ILE A 100 -10.39 16.62 2.30
C ILE A 100 -9.11 16.50 3.14
N PHE A 101 -7.94 16.50 2.50
CA PHE A 101 -6.68 16.17 3.18
C PHE A 101 -5.88 17.38 3.68
N LYS A 102 -6.31 18.61 3.40
CA LYS A 102 -5.57 19.83 3.76
C LYS A 102 -5.21 19.89 5.23
N ASP A 103 -6.18 19.69 6.12
CA ASP A 103 -5.97 19.84 7.55
C ASP A 103 -5.11 18.70 8.11
N LEU A 104 -5.32 17.47 7.62
CA LEU A 104 -4.46 16.35 7.95
C LEU A 104 -3.00 16.62 7.54
N ILE A 105 -2.75 17.10 6.32
CA ILE A 105 -1.41 17.43 5.83
C ILE A 105 -0.75 18.52 6.69
N ALA A 106 -1.53 19.51 7.15
CA ALA A 106 -1.01 20.53 8.07
C ALA A 106 -0.55 19.90 9.41
N GLU A 107 -1.34 19.00 9.98
CA GLU A 107 -0.97 18.24 11.18
C GLU A 107 0.26 17.36 10.95
N LEU A 108 0.36 16.65 9.83
CA LEU A 108 1.53 15.83 9.50
C LEU A 108 2.80 16.67 9.38
N ASN A 109 2.72 17.85 8.77
CA ASN A 109 3.84 18.79 8.67
C ASN A 109 4.21 19.39 10.03
N PHE A 110 3.25 19.61 10.92
CA PHE A 110 3.51 19.99 12.31
C PHE A 110 4.28 18.87 13.05
N LEU A 111 3.84 17.62 12.94
CA LEU A 111 4.52 16.47 13.54
C LEU A 111 5.94 16.26 12.97
N GLU A 112 6.17 16.61 11.71
CA GLU A 112 7.49 16.52 11.09
C GLU A 112 8.44 17.65 11.50
N SER A 113 7.94 18.89 11.58
CA SER A 113 8.75 20.08 11.83
C SER A 113 8.91 20.43 13.30
N THR A 114 7.84 20.29 14.09
CA THR A 114 7.78 20.64 15.52
C THR A 114 7.93 19.41 16.41
N GLY A 115 7.24 18.31 16.07
CA GLY A 115 7.22 17.09 16.88
C GLY A 115 6.30 17.17 18.10
N ILE A 116 6.37 16.14 18.94
CA ILE A 116 5.63 16.00 20.20
C ILE A 116 6.63 15.90 21.34
N GLU A 117 6.42 16.72 22.38
CA GLU A 117 7.18 16.62 23.62
C GLU A 117 6.59 15.54 24.53
N VAL A 118 7.43 14.61 24.98
CA VAL A 118 7.05 13.51 25.87
C VAL A 118 8.02 13.47 27.05
N VAL A 119 7.48 13.31 28.25
CA VAL A 119 8.27 13.16 29.47
C VAL A 119 8.32 11.68 29.85
N VAL A 120 9.53 11.12 29.89
CA VAL A 120 9.80 9.74 30.31
C VAL A 120 10.90 9.77 31.37
N ASP A 121 10.66 9.16 32.53
CA ASP A 121 11.62 9.10 33.64
C ASP A 121 12.20 10.48 34.02
N ASN A 122 11.33 11.49 34.13
CA ASN A 122 11.68 12.91 34.39
C ASN A 122 12.63 13.54 33.36
N LYS A 123 12.76 12.95 32.16
CA LYS A 123 13.49 13.53 31.04
C LYS A 123 12.51 13.89 29.93
N THR A 124 12.69 15.09 29.40
CA THR A 124 11.91 15.60 28.28
C THR A 124 12.55 15.18 26.96
N TYR A 125 11.77 14.55 26.10
CA TYR A 125 12.15 14.16 24.75
C TYR A 125 11.25 14.86 23.75
N ASN A 126 11.83 15.43 22.69
CA ASN A 126 11.06 15.89 21.55
C ASN A 126 11.14 14.85 20.42
N ILE A 127 9.97 14.30 20.05
CA ILE A 127 9.83 13.21 19.10
C ILE A 127 9.22 13.75 17.81
N PHE A 128 9.92 13.56 16.70
CA PHE A 128 9.47 13.98 15.37
C PHE A 128 8.93 12.79 14.58
N PHE A 129 8.08 13.05 13.60
CA PHE A 129 7.46 12.00 12.80
C PHE A 129 7.72 12.24 11.32
N LYS A 130 7.99 11.17 10.57
CA LYS A 130 8.15 11.26 9.11
C LYS A 130 7.26 10.25 8.41
N LEU A 131 6.52 10.71 7.41
CA LEU A 131 5.73 9.84 6.55
C LEU A 131 6.69 8.95 5.78
N GLY A 132 6.57 7.64 5.96
CA GLY A 132 7.36 6.62 5.28
C GLY A 132 6.79 6.34 3.91
N LEU A 133 5.59 5.76 3.89
CA LEU A 133 4.83 5.34 2.70
C LEU A 133 3.34 5.61 2.93
N ILE A 134 2.62 5.82 1.83
CA ILE A 134 1.16 5.74 1.78
C ILE A 134 0.81 4.35 1.26
N LEU A 135 0.01 3.60 1.99
CA LEU A 135 -0.38 2.22 1.73
C LEU A 135 -1.88 2.16 1.42
N GLY A 136 -2.29 1.14 0.67
CA GLY A 136 -3.68 0.94 0.26
C GLY A 136 -3.72 0.05 -0.98
N ASP A 137 -4.93 -0.37 -1.34
CA ASP A 137 -5.17 -1.08 -2.58
C ASP A 137 -4.88 -0.17 -3.79
N ASN A 138 -4.80 -0.75 -4.99
CA ASN A 138 -4.47 0.02 -6.18
C ASN A 138 -5.51 1.12 -6.45
N LEU A 139 -6.81 0.85 -6.28
CA LEU A 139 -7.85 1.81 -6.61
C LEU A 139 -7.82 3.00 -5.65
N GLY A 140 -7.76 2.73 -4.34
CA GLY A 140 -7.66 3.73 -3.29
C GLY A 140 -6.41 4.60 -3.45
N LEU A 141 -5.25 4.01 -3.72
CA LEU A 141 -4.03 4.77 -3.97
C LEU A 141 -4.11 5.64 -5.23
N HIS A 142 -4.68 5.17 -6.34
CA HIS A 142 -4.87 6.03 -7.52
C HIS A 142 -5.78 7.22 -7.20
N SER A 143 -6.87 6.96 -6.46
CA SER A 143 -7.83 7.96 -6.01
C SER A 143 -7.18 9.07 -5.19
N ILE A 144 -6.43 8.75 -4.12
CA ILE A 144 -5.88 9.78 -3.21
C ILE A 144 -4.56 10.40 -3.68
N LEU A 145 -3.85 9.76 -4.62
CA LEU A 145 -2.60 10.26 -5.19
C LEU A 145 -2.79 11.04 -6.51
N GLY A 146 -4.03 11.19 -6.97
CA GLY A 146 -4.37 12.00 -8.16
C GLY A 146 -4.13 11.30 -9.50
N PHE A 147 -4.05 9.97 -9.53
CA PHE A 147 -3.91 9.20 -10.77
C PHE A 147 -5.27 8.74 -11.31
N VAL A 148 -5.28 8.26 -12.54
CA VAL A 148 -6.48 7.70 -13.16
C VAL A 148 -6.92 6.40 -12.47
N GLU A 149 -8.14 6.40 -11.93
CA GLU A 149 -8.80 5.21 -11.34
C GLU A 149 -9.35 4.27 -12.43
N SER A 150 -8.54 3.95 -13.45
CA SER A 150 -8.92 3.07 -14.54
C SER A 150 -7.73 2.27 -15.03
N PHE A 151 -7.75 0.96 -14.74
CA PHE A 151 -6.68 0.03 -15.14
C PHE A 151 -6.69 -0.33 -16.63
N VAL A 152 -7.64 0.21 -17.41
CA VAL A 152 -7.69 0.09 -18.88
C VAL A 152 -7.26 1.37 -19.60
N ALA A 153 -6.92 2.42 -18.84
CA ALA A 153 -6.38 3.66 -19.38
C ALA A 153 -5.06 3.43 -20.12
N ASN A 154 -4.76 4.30 -21.07
CA ASN A 154 -3.52 4.23 -21.85
C ASN A 154 -2.27 4.29 -20.96
N TYR A 155 -2.33 5.05 -19.86
CA TYR A 155 -1.26 5.23 -18.89
C TYR A 155 -1.81 5.01 -17.48
N HIS A 156 -2.04 3.75 -17.10
CA HIS A 156 -2.67 3.39 -15.83
C HIS A 156 -1.66 3.15 -14.69
N CYS A 157 -0.36 3.13 -14.98
CA CYS A 157 0.64 2.85 -13.95
C CYS A 157 1.00 4.12 -13.16
N ARG A 158 0.96 4.01 -11.82
CA ARG A 158 1.44 5.06 -10.90
C ARG A 158 2.96 5.18 -10.83
N PHE A 159 3.70 4.16 -11.28
CA PHE A 159 5.17 4.12 -11.19
C PHE A 159 5.88 4.49 -12.49
N CYS A 160 5.27 4.22 -13.64
CA CYS A 160 5.86 4.47 -14.94
C CYS A 160 4.86 5.11 -15.91
N LYS A 161 5.41 5.55 -17.04
CA LYS A 161 4.72 6.19 -18.17
C LYS A 161 4.60 5.26 -19.36
N THR A 162 4.76 3.94 -19.16
CA THR A 162 4.59 2.96 -20.22
C THR A 162 3.14 2.93 -20.70
N HIS A 163 2.93 2.92 -22.01
CA HIS A 163 1.61 2.80 -22.59
C HIS A 163 1.07 1.37 -22.42
N LYS A 164 -0.24 1.20 -22.15
CA LYS A 164 -0.86 -0.10 -21.84
C LYS A 164 -0.53 -1.24 -22.81
N LYS A 165 -0.40 -0.93 -24.11
CA LYS A 165 -0.04 -1.90 -25.15
C LYS A 165 1.35 -2.50 -24.93
N GLU A 166 2.30 -1.69 -24.46
CA GLU A 166 3.65 -2.14 -24.12
C GLU A 166 3.66 -2.84 -22.77
N CYS A 167 2.91 -2.36 -21.78
CA CYS A 167 2.75 -3.03 -20.49
C CYS A 167 2.30 -4.49 -20.62
N HIS A 168 1.41 -4.80 -21.58
CA HIS A 168 0.94 -6.18 -21.81
C HIS A 168 2.01 -7.14 -22.36
N GLN A 169 3.13 -6.61 -22.86
CA GLN A 169 4.21 -7.39 -23.47
C GLN A 169 5.49 -7.36 -22.63
N GLN A 170 5.64 -6.34 -21.80
CA GLN A 170 6.83 -6.08 -21.02
C GLN A 170 6.96 -7.10 -19.87
N SER A 171 8.06 -7.84 -19.86
CA SER A 171 8.41 -8.78 -18.78
C SER A 171 9.53 -8.28 -17.86
N ILE A 172 10.14 -7.14 -18.19
CA ILE A 172 11.26 -6.53 -17.48
C ILE A 172 10.99 -5.05 -17.32
N GLN A 173 11.32 -4.47 -16.16
CA GLN A 173 11.18 -3.03 -15.92
C GLN A 173 11.96 -2.20 -16.96
N ASN A 174 11.35 -1.11 -17.44
CA ASN A 174 11.97 -0.14 -18.34
C ASN A 174 12.26 1.14 -17.54
N ASP A 175 13.50 1.30 -17.10
CA ASP A 175 13.90 2.41 -16.22
C ASP A 175 13.68 3.79 -16.88
N ASN A 176 13.78 3.87 -18.21
CA ASN A 176 13.53 5.12 -18.94
C ASN A 176 12.07 5.57 -18.90
N SER A 177 11.16 4.67 -18.56
CA SER A 177 9.73 4.95 -18.45
C SER A 177 9.30 5.33 -17.03
N LEU A 178 10.18 5.22 -16.03
CA LEU A 178 9.82 5.49 -14.64
C LEU A 178 9.43 6.96 -14.45
N ARG A 179 8.45 7.18 -13.59
CA ARG A 179 8.09 8.53 -13.16
C ARG A 179 9.16 9.08 -12.23
N ASP A 180 9.51 10.34 -12.44
CA ASP A 180 10.40 11.11 -11.59
C ASP A 180 9.79 12.50 -11.38
N THR A 181 10.35 13.28 -10.46
CA THR A 181 9.82 14.60 -10.13
C THR A 181 9.73 15.54 -11.35
N VAL A 182 10.67 15.44 -12.29
CA VAL A 182 10.72 16.31 -13.48
C VAL A 182 9.62 15.92 -14.46
N ASN A 183 9.55 14.64 -14.82
CA ASN A 183 8.58 14.15 -15.80
C ASN A 183 7.15 14.14 -15.24
N TYR A 184 6.97 13.93 -13.94
CA TYR A 184 5.69 14.05 -13.25
C TYR A 184 5.18 15.48 -13.28
N THR A 185 6.05 16.47 -13.00
CA THR A 185 5.68 17.89 -13.06
C THR A 185 5.26 18.29 -14.47
N ALA A 186 6.00 17.83 -15.49
CA ALA A 186 5.65 18.07 -16.89
C ALA A 186 4.29 17.44 -17.26
N ASP A 187 4.00 16.23 -16.78
CA ASP A 187 2.73 15.54 -17.02
C ASP A 187 1.55 16.23 -16.33
N VAL A 188 1.75 16.70 -15.10
CA VAL A 188 0.75 17.52 -14.38
C VAL A 188 0.44 18.80 -15.17
N MET A 189 1.47 19.48 -15.69
CA MET A 189 1.29 20.68 -16.51
C MET A 189 0.64 20.40 -17.86
N CYS A 190 0.85 19.21 -18.42
CA CYS A 190 0.20 18.78 -19.67
C CYS A 190 -1.33 18.72 -19.53
N ASN A 191 -1.83 18.40 -18.33
CA ASN A 191 -3.26 18.41 -17.97
C ASN A 191 -4.14 17.61 -18.94
N ASP A 192 -3.63 16.48 -19.43
CA ASP A 192 -4.36 15.55 -20.28
C ASP A 192 -4.20 14.12 -19.75
N VAL A 193 -5.24 13.66 -19.05
CA VAL A 193 -5.31 12.32 -18.44
C VAL A 193 -5.12 11.21 -19.48
N SER A 194 -5.52 11.43 -20.73
CA SER A 194 -5.48 10.41 -21.78
C SER A 194 -4.06 10.08 -22.25
N VAL A 195 -3.12 11.02 -22.05
CA VAL A 195 -1.70 10.88 -22.42
C VAL A 195 -0.77 10.77 -21.21
N THR A 196 -1.20 11.16 -20.00
CA THR A 196 -0.36 11.13 -18.79
C THR A 196 -0.81 10.13 -17.74
N GLY A 197 -2.10 9.82 -17.67
CA GLY A 197 -2.69 9.04 -16.58
C GLY A 197 -2.83 9.78 -15.25
N ILE A 198 -2.56 11.10 -15.22
CA ILE A 198 -2.65 11.93 -14.01
C ILE A 198 -3.92 12.78 -14.12
N LYS A 199 -4.83 12.64 -13.14
CA LYS A 199 -6.07 13.42 -13.03
C LYS A 199 -5.84 14.77 -12.39
N GLU A 200 -4.98 14.82 -11.37
CA GLU A 200 -4.68 16.03 -10.62
C GLU A 200 -3.31 15.93 -9.94
N PRO A 201 -2.68 17.06 -9.54
CA PRO A 201 -1.46 17.03 -8.74
C PRO A 201 -1.69 16.30 -7.41
N CYS A 202 -0.77 15.40 -7.05
CA CYS A 202 -0.82 14.66 -5.80
C CYS A 202 -0.67 15.63 -4.61
N ILE A 203 -1.74 15.76 -3.81
CA ILE A 203 -1.76 16.66 -2.65
C ILE A 203 -0.73 16.24 -1.59
N TRP A 204 -0.41 14.95 -1.49
CA TRP A 204 0.53 14.43 -0.48
C TRP A 204 1.98 14.85 -0.72
N ASN A 205 2.32 15.37 -1.90
CA ASN A 205 3.62 16.01 -2.14
C ASN A 205 3.80 17.27 -1.27
N ASP A 206 2.73 17.81 -0.67
CA ASP A 206 2.79 18.92 0.29
C ASP A 206 3.28 18.46 1.68
N VAL A 207 3.45 17.15 1.93
CA VAL A 207 4.09 16.60 3.15
C VAL A 207 5.59 16.54 2.94
N GLY A 208 6.38 17.19 3.80
CA GLY A 208 7.82 17.39 3.59
C GLY A 208 8.65 16.10 3.41
N SER A 209 8.22 14.99 4.02
CA SER A 209 8.86 13.68 3.91
C SER A 209 8.31 12.78 2.79
N PHE A 210 7.39 13.25 1.95
CA PHE A 210 6.76 12.43 0.91
C PHE A 210 6.91 13.01 -0.50
N ASN A 211 7.14 12.12 -1.46
CA ASN A 211 7.04 12.41 -2.87
C ASN A 211 6.51 11.18 -3.62
N VAL A 212 5.45 11.40 -4.40
CA VAL A 212 4.70 10.35 -5.13
C VAL A 212 5.56 9.51 -6.08
N THR A 213 6.67 10.04 -6.59
CA THR A 213 7.58 9.35 -7.53
C THR A 213 8.78 8.68 -6.84
N THR A 214 8.83 8.66 -5.51
CA THR A 214 9.92 7.98 -4.78
C THR A 214 9.42 7.17 -3.59
N ASN A 215 8.22 7.46 -3.09
CA ASN A 215 7.57 6.79 -1.98
C ASN A 215 6.62 5.68 -2.45
N TYR A 216 7.14 4.79 -3.28
CA TYR A 216 6.37 3.69 -3.85
C TYR A 216 5.96 2.67 -2.80
N SER A 217 4.72 2.22 -2.89
CA SER A 217 4.15 1.12 -2.13
C SER A 217 3.34 0.22 -3.06
N VAL A 218 3.21 -1.04 -2.69
CA VAL A 218 2.37 -2.05 -3.34
C VAL A 218 1.66 -2.83 -2.25
N ASP A 219 0.51 -3.41 -2.56
CA ASP A 219 -0.25 -4.21 -1.61
C ASP A 219 -0.01 -5.69 -1.89
N ILE A 220 0.77 -6.35 -1.05
CA ILE A 220 1.12 -7.76 -1.24
C ILE A 220 -0.14 -8.65 -1.23
N MET A 221 -1.15 -8.30 -0.44
CA MET A 221 -2.39 -9.08 -0.40
C MET A 221 -3.11 -8.98 -1.74
N HIS A 222 -3.38 -7.76 -2.20
CA HIS A 222 -4.14 -7.55 -3.43
C HIS A 222 -3.35 -7.87 -4.71
N ASP A 223 -2.07 -7.48 -4.79
CA ASP A 223 -1.25 -7.62 -5.99
C ASP A 223 -0.68 -9.04 -6.14
N MET A 224 -0.24 -9.67 -5.04
CA MET A 224 0.37 -11.00 -5.07
C MET A 224 -0.62 -12.08 -4.69
N ALA A 225 -1.13 -12.09 -3.45
CA ALA A 225 -1.91 -13.21 -2.93
C ALA A 225 -3.24 -13.39 -3.68
N GLU A 226 -4.01 -12.32 -3.85
CA GLU A 226 -5.26 -12.31 -4.60
C GLU A 226 -5.06 -12.11 -6.11
N GLY A 227 -3.93 -11.51 -6.49
CA GLY A 227 -3.54 -11.25 -7.87
C GLY A 227 -2.76 -12.42 -8.49
N VAL A 228 -1.46 -12.21 -8.72
CA VAL A 228 -0.64 -13.09 -9.59
C VAL A 228 -0.55 -14.52 -9.05
N CYS A 229 -0.39 -14.72 -7.74
CA CYS A 229 -0.23 -16.06 -7.15
C CYS A 229 -1.43 -16.96 -7.42
N LYS A 230 -2.63 -16.40 -7.55
CA LYS A 230 -3.84 -17.16 -7.88
C LYS A 230 -3.72 -17.89 -9.22
N TYR A 231 -3.07 -17.28 -10.21
CA TYR A 231 -2.87 -17.87 -11.53
C TYR A 231 -1.72 -18.88 -11.51
N ASP A 232 -0.61 -18.51 -10.88
CA ASP A 232 0.61 -19.31 -10.87
C ASP A 232 0.45 -20.61 -10.07
N ILE A 233 -0.28 -20.57 -8.95
CA ILE A 233 -0.53 -21.77 -8.12
C ILE A 233 -1.20 -22.86 -8.95
N GLY A 234 -2.14 -22.52 -9.83
CA GLY A 234 -2.79 -23.52 -10.70
C GLY A 234 -1.80 -24.23 -11.63
N LEU A 235 -0.89 -23.47 -12.25
CA LEU A 235 0.14 -24.01 -13.13
C LEU A 235 1.16 -24.86 -12.38
N ILE A 236 1.59 -24.40 -11.19
CA ILE A 236 2.51 -25.14 -10.32
C ILE A 236 1.87 -26.46 -9.88
N LEU A 237 0.62 -26.44 -9.43
CA LEU A 237 -0.09 -27.65 -9.04
C LEU A 237 -0.23 -28.63 -10.20
N LYS A 238 -0.55 -28.14 -11.41
CA LYS A 238 -0.62 -28.96 -12.62
C LYS A 238 0.71 -29.67 -12.90
N GLU A 239 1.82 -28.94 -12.81
CA GLU A 239 3.16 -29.51 -13.00
C GLU A 239 3.48 -30.58 -11.93
N MET A 240 3.21 -30.27 -10.66
CA MET A 240 3.46 -31.18 -9.54
C MET A 240 2.63 -32.46 -9.61
N ILE A 241 1.37 -32.38 -10.10
CA ILE A 241 0.44 -33.51 -10.16
C ILE A 241 0.69 -34.38 -11.40
N TYR A 242 0.67 -33.78 -12.60
CA TYR A 242 0.62 -34.56 -13.84
C TYR A 242 2.00 -34.88 -14.43
N ASN A 243 2.96 -33.96 -14.28
CA ASN A 243 4.29 -34.09 -14.88
C ASN A 243 5.29 -34.69 -13.88
N LEU A 244 5.46 -34.05 -12.71
CA LEU A 244 6.39 -34.48 -11.66
C LEU A 244 5.84 -35.63 -10.82
N LYS A 245 4.51 -35.80 -10.78
CA LYS A 245 3.80 -36.85 -10.05
C LYS A 245 4.17 -36.92 -8.56
N TYR A 246 4.35 -35.78 -7.92
CA TYR A 246 4.65 -35.71 -6.48
C TYR A 246 3.45 -36.09 -5.61
N PHE A 247 2.23 -35.83 -6.07
CA PHE A 247 0.98 -36.26 -5.44
C PHE A 247 -0.15 -36.29 -6.48
N SER A 248 -1.25 -36.98 -6.19
CA SER A 248 -2.40 -37.03 -7.09
C SER A 248 -3.38 -35.87 -6.85
N LEU A 249 -4.22 -35.58 -7.84
CA LEU A 249 -5.34 -34.65 -7.67
C LEU A 249 -6.25 -35.06 -6.50
N ASP A 250 -6.56 -36.35 -6.36
CA ASP A 250 -7.32 -36.88 -5.22
C ASP A 250 -6.63 -36.57 -3.89
N THR A 251 -5.30 -36.69 -3.81
CA THR A 251 -4.55 -36.37 -2.59
C THR A 251 -4.73 -34.90 -2.21
N LEU A 252 -4.67 -33.99 -3.20
CA LEU A 252 -4.87 -32.57 -2.96
C LEU A 252 -6.31 -32.26 -2.54
N ASN A 253 -7.30 -32.76 -3.28
CA ASN A 253 -8.72 -32.54 -3.00
C ASN A 253 -9.11 -33.09 -1.62
N ASN A 254 -8.63 -34.29 -1.27
CA ASN A 254 -8.85 -34.87 0.06
C ASN A 254 -8.24 -33.98 1.16
N ARG A 255 -7.03 -33.43 0.94
CA ARG A 255 -6.40 -32.51 1.90
C ARG A 255 -7.15 -31.18 2.03
N ILE A 256 -7.63 -30.61 0.93
CA ILE A 256 -8.48 -29.41 0.94
C ILE A 256 -9.77 -29.69 1.71
N GLU A 257 -10.36 -30.87 1.56
CA GLU A 257 -11.60 -31.19 2.26
C GLU A 257 -11.39 -31.48 3.75
N SER A 258 -10.30 -32.17 4.11
CA SER A 258 -10.01 -32.60 5.47
C SER A 258 -9.24 -31.58 6.31
N PHE A 259 -8.76 -30.48 5.73
CA PHE A 259 -8.02 -29.46 6.47
C PHE A 259 -8.93 -28.82 7.52
N ASN A 260 -8.41 -28.64 8.74
CA ASN A 260 -9.16 -27.99 9.81
C ASN A 260 -9.20 -26.47 9.58
N TYR A 261 -10.16 -26.01 8.79
CA TYR A 261 -10.49 -24.59 8.70
C TYR A 261 -11.21 -24.20 9.99
N GLU A 262 -10.59 -23.31 10.76
CA GLU A 262 -11.23 -22.73 11.93
C GLU A 262 -12.59 -22.10 11.54
N PRO A 263 -13.54 -21.94 12.49
CA PRO A 263 -14.92 -21.52 12.17
C PRO A 263 -15.05 -20.23 11.35
N VAL A 264 -14.05 -19.35 11.44
CA VAL A 264 -14.00 -18.08 10.68
C VAL A 264 -13.65 -18.32 9.21
N ASP A 265 -12.76 -19.28 8.92
CA ASP A 265 -12.19 -19.50 7.59
C ASP A 265 -12.89 -20.61 6.80
N ILE A 266 -13.79 -21.38 7.43
CA ILE A 266 -14.50 -22.49 6.78
C ILE A 266 -15.30 -22.04 5.54
N ARG A 267 -15.73 -20.78 5.51
CA ARG A 267 -16.43 -20.17 4.36
C ARG A 267 -15.49 -19.76 3.22
N SER A 268 -14.21 -19.63 3.51
CA SER A 268 -13.14 -19.27 2.57
C SER A 268 -12.36 -20.50 2.10
N ARG A 269 -12.91 -21.71 2.30
CA ARG A 269 -12.30 -22.96 1.84
C ARG A 269 -12.05 -22.93 0.32
N PRO A 270 -10.86 -23.34 -0.16
CA PRO A 270 -10.61 -23.52 -1.58
C PRO A 270 -11.64 -24.45 -2.24
N THR A 271 -12.02 -24.15 -3.47
CA THR A 271 -12.88 -25.04 -4.25
C THR A 271 -12.10 -26.28 -4.67
N LEU A 272 -12.75 -27.44 -4.69
CA LEU A 272 -12.15 -28.67 -5.21
C LEU A 272 -11.80 -28.48 -6.68
N ILE A 273 -10.62 -28.97 -7.06
CA ILE A 273 -10.09 -28.82 -8.41
C ILE A 273 -10.60 -29.98 -9.26
N THR A 274 -11.13 -29.68 -10.44
CA THR A 274 -11.57 -30.66 -11.45
C THR A 274 -10.45 -30.91 -12.47
N ASP A 275 -10.43 -32.10 -13.08
CA ASP A 275 -9.42 -32.52 -14.09
C ASP A 275 -9.45 -31.73 -15.42
N THR A 276 -10.29 -30.69 -15.55
CA THR A 276 -10.47 -29.89 -16.77
C THR A 276 -9.49 -28.73 -16.87
#